data_AF-A0A812LRE7-F1
#
_entry.id   AF-A0A812LRE7-F1
#
_cell.length_a   1.000
_cell.length_b   1.000
_cell.length_c   1.000
_cell.angle_alpha   90.00
_cell.angle_beta   90.00
_cell.angle_gamma   90.00
#
_symmetry.space_group_name_H-M   'P 1'
#
loop_
_entity.id
_entity.type
_entity.pdbx_description
1 polymer ?
#
loop_
_entity_poly.entity_id
_entity_poly.type
_entity_poly.pdbx_seq_one_letter_code
_entity_poly.pdbx_strand_id
1 'polypeptide(L)'
;MATKPQPASTRIIHFSGQTPELQWLDNLCCAGYPIQIDGRSWPSTEHYFQAQKFVTTCPELMERIRTLPTDSVESNFEAKRLGRSGRLRADWEQVKYSIMRTAVLAKFSQHEELRRRLLHDVPCEAIFVEHCADAEWGDGGDGSGKNLFGKVLTEVRDTLAQQERQQSSSFLPAEDGDCSVMSGKPALVLKMPAKLQHLIHQYISVSG
;
A
#
# COMPACT_ATOMS: atom_id res chain seq x y z
N MET A 1 -21.08 39.65 10.16
CA MET A 1 -20.62 38.60 11.11
C MET A 1 -20.03 37.48 10.27
N ALA A 2 -18.71 37.31 10.27
CA ALA A 2 -18.06 36.22 9.55
C ALA A 2 -18.32 34.91 10.31
N THR A 3 -19.02 33.98 9.68
CA THR A 3 -19.18 32.61 10.17
C THR A 3 -17.79 31.95 10.21
N LYS A 4 -17.36 31.54 11.41
CA LYS A 4 -16.17 30.69 11.56
C LYS A 4 -16.39 29.41 10.73
N PRO A 5 -15.39 28.95 9.95
CA PRO A 5 -15.49 27.64 9.31
C PRO A 5 -15.68 26.58 10.41
N GLN A 6 -16.75 25.82 10.29
CA GLN A 6 -17.04 24.69 11.15
C GLN A 6 -15.99 23.61 10.83
N PRO A 7 -15.30 23.01 11.83
CA PRO A 7 -14.33 21.96 11.56
C PRO A 7 -15.02 20.83 10.80
N ALA A 8 -14.40 20.37 9.71
CA ALA A 8 -14.90 19.23 8.94
C ALA A 8 -15.10 18.05 9.91
N SER A 9 -16.32 17.49 9.92
CA SER A 9 -16.64 16.34 10.76
C SER A 9 -15.72 15.18 10.35
N THR A 10 -14.84 14.74 11.26
CA THR A 10 -13.94 13.62 11.04
C THR A 10 -14.74 12.40 10.62
N ARG A 11 -14.54 11.93 9.38
CA ARG A 11 -15.26 10.77 8.85
C ARG A 11 -14.61 9.48 9.34
N ILE A 12 -15.36 8.65 10.05
CA ILE A 12 -14.92 7.29 10.41
C ILE A 12 -15.33 6.33 9.29
N ILE A 13 -14.38 5.56 8.77
CA ILE A 13 -14.59 4.52 7.77
C ILE A 13 -14.45 3.17 8.46
N HIS A 14 -15.58 2.54 8.77
CA HIS A 14 -15.61 1.16 9.22
C HIS A 14 -15.54 0.23 8.00
N PHE A 15 -14.67 -0.77 8.05
CA PHE A 15 -14.57 -1.80 7.03
C PHE A 15 -14.29 -3.16 7.67
N SER A 16 -14.67 -4.23 6.98
CA SER A 16 -14.31 -5.60 7.32
C SER A 16 -14.36 -6.46 6.06
N GLY A 17 -13.98 -7.73 6.17
CA GLY A 17 -14.21 -8.72 5.11
C GLY A 17 -15.67 -8.83 4.63
N GLN A 18 -16.64 -8.38 5.44
CA GLN A 18 -18.06 -8.36 5.10
C GLN A 18 -18.51 -7.05 4.43
N THR A 19 -17.59 -6.15 4.10
CA THR A 19 -17.84 -4.86 3.42
C THR A 19 -17.26 -4.89 2.00
N PRO A 20 -17.95 -5.47 1.00
CA PRO A 20 -17.38 -5.74 -0.33
C PRO A 20 -16.72 -4.53 -1.00
N GLU A 21 -17.33 -3.36 -0.88
CA GLU A 21 -16.88 -2.11 -1.46
C GLU A 21 -15.57 -1.57 -0.83
N LEU A 22 -15.23 -2.04 0.38
CA LEU A 22 -14.03 -1.67 1.13
C LEU A 22 -13.04 -2.83 1.33
N GLN A 23 -13.28 -4.01 0.75
CA GLN A 23 -12.37 -5.17 0.87
C GLN A 23 -10.94 -4.87 0.41
N TRP A 24 -10.74 -3.90 -0.49
CA TRP A 24 -9.42 -3.45 -0.92
C TRP A 24 -8.56 -2.85 0.22
N LEU A 25 -9.17 -2.39 1.31
CA LEU A 25 -8.47 -1.96 2.53
C LEU A 25 -8.02 -3.15 3.38
N ASP A 26 -8.78 -4.25 3.39
CA ASP A 26 -8.58 -5.42 4.24
C ASP A 26 -7.27 -6.15 3.91
N ASN A 27 -6.66 -6.78 4.92
CA ASN A 27 -5.43 -7.55 4.77
C ASN A 27 -5.68 -9.01 4.37
N LEU A 28 -6.74 -9.61 4.90
CA LEU A 28 -7.05 -11.04 4.82
C LEU A 28 -8.04 -11.33 3.68
N CYS A 29 -9.05 -10.49 3.52
CA CYS A 29 -10.11 -10.64 2.52
C CYS A 29 -9.80 -9.97 1.19
N CYS A 30 -8.58 -9.44 1.02
CA CYS A 30 -8.10 -8.84 -0.23
C CYS A 30 -7.15 -9.81 -0.95
N ALA A 31 -7.45 -10.13 -2.21
CA ALA A 31 -6.62 -11.00 -3.07
C ALA A 31 -6.32 -10.33 -4.41
N GLY A 32 -5.36 -10.87 -5.17
CA GLY A 32 -4.98 -10.35 -6.48
C GLY A 32 -3.96 -9.20 -6.47
N TYR A 33 -3.40 -8.86 -5.31
CA TYR A 33 -2.42 -7.78 -5.14
C TYR A 33 -1.10 -8.30 -4.57
N PRO A 34 -0.29 -9.04 -5.37
CA PRO A 34 1.01 -9.53 -4.91
C PRO A 34 1.95 -8.36 -4.63
N ILE A 35 2.88 -8.55 -3.69
CA ILE A 35 3.84 -7.52 -3.29
C ILE A 35 5.26 -8.03 -3.39
N GLN A 36 6.19 -7.13 -3.72
CA GLN A 36 7.62 -7.38 -3.73
C GLN A 36 8.29 -6.66 -2.57
N ILE A 37 9.00 -7.39 -1.70
CA ILE A 37 9.74 -6.85 -0.56
C ILE A 37 11.09 -7.55 -0.52
N ASP A 38 12.18 -6.79 -0.41
CA ASP A 38 13.57 -7.29 -0.35
C ASP A 38 13.92 -8.27 -1.48
N GLY A 39 13.49 -7.95 -2.71
CA GLY A 39 13.71 -8.77 -3.90
C GLY A 39 12.91 -10.07 -3.94
N ARG A 40 11.99 -10.30 -3.00
CA ARG A 40 11.14 -11.49 -2.92
C ARG A 40 9.69 -11.13 -3.23
N SER A 41 9.04 -11.98 -4.02
CA SER A 41 7.61 -11.89 -4.29
C SER A 41 6.80 -12.63 -3.23
N TRP A 42 5.70 -12.01 -2.83
CA TRP A 42 4.75 -12.48 -1.83
C TRP A 42 3.33 -12.45 -2.43
N PRO A 43 2.55 -13.54 -2.32
CA PRO A 43 1.20 -13.58 -2.89
C PRO A 43 0.25 -12.50 -2.35
N SER A 44 0.42 -12.11 -1.09
CA SER A 44 -0.31 -11.00 -0.46
C SER A 44 0.45 -10.44 0.74
N THR A 45 -0.08 -9.34 1.30
CA THR A 45 0.38 -8.77 2.57
C THR A 45 0.24 -9.75 3.74
N GLU A 46 -0.81 -10.57 3.75
CA GLU A 46 -1.01 -11.63 4.76
C GLU A 46 0.11 -12.68 4.69
N HIS A 47 0.51 -13.10 3.49
CA HIS A 47 1.61 -14.06 3.32
C HIS A 47 2.91 -13.52 3.91
N TYR A 48 3.25 -12.27 3.59
CA TYR A 48 4.43 -11.61 4.16
C TYR A 48 4.31 -11.55 5.69
N PHE A 49 3.22 -11.02 6.22
CA PHE A 49 3.05 -10.85 7.67
C PHE A 49 3.16 -12.18 8.43
N GLN A 50 2.53 -13.25 7.93
CA GLN A 50 2.55 -14.56 8.59
C GLN A 50 3.90 -15.26 8.46
N ALA A 51 4.59 -15.13 7.33
CA ALA A 51 5.92 -15.70 7.13
C ALA A 51 6.98 -15.03 8.04
N GLN A 52 6.88 -13.70 8.22
CA GLN A 52 7.84 -12.93 9.03
C GLN A 52 7.84 -13.31 10.51
N LYS A 53 6.86 -14.09 10.98
CA LYS A 53 6.86 -14.70 12.31
C LYS A 53 7.98 -15.71 12.53
N PHE A 54 8.46 -16.34 11.46
CA PHE A 54 9.31 -17.53 11.53
C PHE A 54 10.72 -17.34 10.96
N VAL A 55 11.09 -16.13 10.55
CA VAL A 55 12.40 -15.84 9.91
C VAL A 55 13.61 -16.31 10.72
N THR A 56 13.54 -16.28 12.05
CA THR A 56 14.64 -16.72 12.94
C THR A 56 14.38 -18.04 13.64
N THR A 57 13.16 -18.60 13.56
CA THR A 57 12.75 -19.78 14.34
C THR A 57 12.45 -21.00 13.47
N CYS A 58 11.91 -20.81 12.26
CA CYS A 58 11.62 -21.87 11.32
C CYS A 58 11.61 -21.33 9.87
N PRO A 59 12.80 -21.14 9.25
CA PRO A 59 12.90 -20.65 7.87
C PRO A 59 12.14 -21.51 6.84
N GLU A 60 12.03 -22.81 7.08
CA GLU A 60 11.26 -23.73 6.22
C GLU A 60 9.75 -23.41 6.24
N LEU A 61 9.18 -23.11 7.42
CA LEU A 61 7.78 -22.69 7.52
C LEU A 61 7.55 -21.31 6.93
N MET A 62 8.51 -20.39 7.11
CA MET A 62 8.52 -19.07 6.47
C MET A 62 8.43 -19.20 4.94
N GLU A 63 9.31 -20.01 4.33
CA GLU A 63 9.30 -20.25 2.89
C GLU A 63 8.02 -20.96 2.44
N ARG A 64 7.55 -21.96 3.19
CA ARG A 64 6.29 -22.65 2.89
C ARG A 64 5.11 -21.69 2.83
N ILE A 65 5.01 -20.75 3.78
CA ILE A 65 3.97 -19.71 3.77
C ILE A 65 4.16 -18.82 2.54
N ARG A 66 5.39 -18.36 2.26
CA ARG A 66 5.66 -17.49 1.10
C ARG A 66 5.26 -18.12 -0.23
N THR A 67 5.45 -19.43 -0.37
CA THR A 67 5.21 -20.17 -1.62
C THR A 67 3.85 -20.85 -1.68
N LEU A 68 2.91 -20.51 -0.79
CA LEU A 68 1.52 -20.97 -0.94
C LEU A 68 0.96 -20.52 -2.31
N PRO A 69 0.04 -21.30 -2.91
CA PRO A 69 -0.61 -20.94 -4.16
C PRO A 69 -1.19 -19.52 -4.11
N THR A 70 -1.01 -18.74 -5.17
CA THR A 70 -1.40 -17.32 -5.21
C THR A 70 -2.88 -17.11 -5.58
N ASP A 71 -3.30 -15.84 -5.56
CA ASP A 71 -4.53 -15.22 -6.12
C ASP A 71 -5.90 -15.46 -5.45
N SER A 72 -5.96 -16.23 -4.37
CA SER A 72 -7.23 -16.49 -3.68
C SER A 72 -7.27 -16.00 -2.23
N VAL A 73 -8.46 -15.64 -1.78
CA VAL A 73 -8.72 -15.31 -0.37
C VAL A 73 -8.47 -16.55 0.51
N GLU A 74 -8.78 -17.74 0.01
CA GLU A 74 -8.51 -19.02 0.64
C GLU A 74 -7.01 -19.19 0.96
N SER A 75 -6.13 -18.75 0.06
CA SER A 75 -4.69 -18.79 0.30
C SER A 75 -4.26 -17.88 1.44
N ASN A 76 -4.85 -16.68 1.57
CA ASN A 76 -4.60 -15.80 2.72
C ASN A 76 -5.01 -16.47 4.04
N PHE A 77 -6.16 -17.15 4.07
CA PHE A 77 -6.59 -17.91 5.24
C PHE A 77 -5.66 -19.07 5.58
N GLU A 78 -5.12 -19.77 4.57
CA GLU A 78 -4.13 -20.82 4.77
C GLU A 78 -2.81 -20.27 5.32
N ALA A 79 -2.33 -19.13 4.80
CA ALA A 79 -1.17 -18.42 5.33
C ALA A 79 -1.39 -18.03 6.81
N LYS A 80 -2.57 -17.51 7.15
CA LYS A 80 -2.96 -17.19 8.54
C LYS A 80 -2.98 -18.43 9.44
N ARG A 81 -3.46 -19.56 8.94
CA ARG A 81 -3.50 -20.84 9.66
C ARG A 81 -2.09 -21.35 9.96
N LEU A 82 -1.20 -21.38 8.96
CA LEU A 82 0.21 -21.75 9.14
C LEU A 82 0.95 -20.75 10.05
N GLY A 83 0.61 -19.47 9.94
CA GLY A 83 1.07 -18.39 10.82
C GLY A 83 0.77 -18.57 12.31
N ARG A 84 -0.08 -19.53 12.67
CA ARG A 84 -0.45 -19.87 14.06
C ARG A 84 0.12 -21.20 14.54
N SER A 85 0.84 -21.96 13.70
CA SER A 85 1.24 -23.33 14.01
C SER A 85 2.65 -23.48 14.59
N GLY A 86 3.46 -22.41 14.60
CA GLY A 86 4.87 -22.46 14.97
C GLY A 86 5.26 -21.53 16.12
N ARG A 87 6.49 -21.70 16.60
CA ARG A 87 7.11 -20.78 17.56
C ARG A 87 7.48 -19.47 16.87
N LEU A 88 6.91 -18.37 17.35
CA LEU A 88 7.21 -17.01 16.87
C LEU A 88 8.65 -16.60 17.23
N ARG A 89 9.24 -15.71 16.42
CA ARG A 89 10.46 -14.98 16.78
C ARG A 89 10.31 -14.27 18.12
N ALA A 90 11.40 -14.21 18.89
CA ALA A 90 11.37 -13.74 20.27
C ALA A 90 10.91 -12.27 20.43
N ASP A 91 11.18 -11.46 19.41
CA ASP A 91 10.86 -10.03 19.35
C ASP A 91 9.55 -9.71 18.61
N TRP A 92 8.71 -10.73 18.32
CA TRP A 92 7.53 -10.58 17.48
C TRP A 92 6.60 -9.44 17.91
N GLU A 93 6.34 -9.33 19.21
CA GLU A 93 5.47 -8.30 19.77
C GLU A 93 6.01 -6.87 19.51
N GLN A 94 7.33 -6.71 19.42
CA GLN A 94 7.96 -5.42 19.12
C GLN A 94 7.96 -5.10 17.62
N VAL A 95 8.06 -6.11 16.75
CA VAL A 95 8.26 -5.91 15.30
C VAL A 95 6.99 -6.05 14.46
N LYS A 96 5.93 -6.69 14.97
CA LYS A 96 4.71 -6.99 14.19
C LYS A 96 4.08 -5.76 13.55
N TYR A 97 4.06 -4.63 14.26
CA TYR A 97 3.50 -3.37 13.75
C TYR A 97 4.28 -2.86 12.53
N SER A 98 5.61 -2.77 12.63
CA SER A 98 6.45 -2.33 11.51
C SER A 98 6.40 -3.30 10.33
N ILE A 99 6.31 -4.61 10.59
CA ILE A 99 6.19 -5.63 9.55
C ILE A 99 4.89 -5.44 8.77
N MET A 100 3.76 -5.24 9.46
CA MET A 100 2.48 -4.96 8.81
C MET A 100 2.55 -3.66 8.00
N ARG A 101 3.11 -2.60 8.59
CA ARG A 101 3.27 -1.30 7.90
C ARG A 101 4.08 -1.43 6.61
N THR A 102 5.18 -2.18 6.63
CA THR A 102 5.98 -2.45 5.42
C THR A 102 5.16 -3.18 4.36
N ALA A 103 4.39 -4.19 4.75
CA ALA A 103 3.55 -4.95 3.82
C ALA A 103 2.47 -4.07 3.18
N VAL A 104 1.74 -3.31 3.99
CA VAL A 104 0.66 -2.43 3.54
C VAL A 104 1.20 -1.30 2.67
N LEU A 105 2.34 -0.71 3.05
CA LEU A 105 3.02 0.28 2.20
C LEU A 105 3.42 -0.32 0.85
N ALA A 106 3.95 -1.55 0.81
CA ALA A 106 4.29 -2.23 -0.43
C ALA A 106 3.04 -2.43 -1.31
N LYS A 107 1.92 -2.90 -0.73
CA LYS A 107 0.63 -3.04 -1.43
C LYS A 107 0.19 -1.73 -2.08
N PHE A 108 0.09 -0.65 -1.30
CA PHE A 108 -0.42 0.61 -1.82
C PHE A 108 0.59 1.39 -2.67
N SER A 109 1.89 1.11 -2.59
CA SER A 109 2.90 1.76 -3.45
C SER A 109 3.06 1.06 -4.81
N GLN A 110 2.86 -0.26 -4.86
CA GLN A 110 3.06 -1.08 -6.06
C GLN A 110 1.81 -1.20 -6.94
N HIS A 111 0.62 -0.94 -6.38
CA HIS A 111 -0.65 -1.03 -7.08
C HIS A 111 -1.29 0.36 -7.23
N GLU A 112 -1.16 0.96 -8.42
CA GLU A 112 -1.58 2.34 -8.68
C GLU A 112 -3.08 2.58 -8.44
N GLU A 113 -3.93 1.62 -8.81
CA GLU A 113 -5.38 1.69 -8.55
C GLU A 113 -5.68 1.82 -7.06
N LEU A 114 -5.05 0.98 -6.23
CA LEU A 114 -5.20 1.04 -4.77
C LEU A 114 -4.63 2.33 -4.20
N ARG A 115 -3.46 2.78 -4.68
CA ARG A 115 -2.84 4.05 -4.27
C ARG A 115 -3.80 5.21 -4.49
N ARG A 116 -4.37 5.30 -5.70
CA ARG A 116 -5.31 6.35 -6.10
C ARG A 116 -6.55 6.34 -5.21
N ARG A 117 -7.10 5.16 -4.93
CA ARG A 117 -8.27 5.00 -4.04
C ARG A 117 -7.97 5.47 -2.62
N LEU A 118 -6.82 5.08 -2.06
CA LEU A 118 -6.42 5.46 -0.71
C LEU A 118 -6.19 6.97 -0.56
N LEU A 119 -5.68 7.64 -1.60
CA LEU A 119 -5.34 9.06 -1.56
C LEU A 119 -6.48 10.00 -1.95
N HIS A 120 -7.36 9.58 -2.89
CA HIS A 120 -8.32 10.49 -3.51
C HIS A 120 -9.78 10.09 -3.34
N ASP A 121 -10.08 8.80 -3.12
CA ASP A 121 -11.47 8.33 -3.00
C ASP A 121 -11.99 8.37 -1.55
N VAL A 122 -11.12 8.68 -0.58
CA VAL A 122 -11.45 8.85 0.84
C VAL A 122 -10.97 10.21 1.36
N PRO A 123 -11.68 10.84 2.31
CA PRO A 123 -11.24 12.11 2.90
C PRO A 123 -9.86 11.98 3.56
N CYS A 124 -9.07 13.06 3.51
CA CYS A 124 -7.72 13.10 4.08
C CYS A 124 -7.74 12.89 5.60
N GLU A 125 -8.76 13.43 6.27
CA GLU A 125 -8.99 13.31 7.71
C GLU A 125 -9.71 12.01 8.12
N ALA A 126 -9.99 11.11 7.17
CA ALA A 126 -10.73 9.89 7.50
C ALA A 126 -9.94 8.98 8.44
N ILE A 127 -10.62 8.43 9.44
CA ILE A 127 -10.09 7.42 10.36
C ILE A 127 -10.56 6.05 9.88
N PHE A 128 -9.63 5.15 9.61
CA PHE A 128 -9.92 3.76 9.25
C PHE A 128 -10.14 2.93 10.51
N VAL A 129 -11.20 2.14 10.55
CA VAL A 129 -11.51 1.21 11.64
C VAL A 129 -11.83 -0.16 11.05
N GLU A 130 -10.97 -1.14 11.32
CA GLU A 130 -11.27 -2.52 10.97
C GLU A 130 -12.25 -3.10 12.01
N HIS A 131 -13.49 -3.35 11.59
CA HIS A 131 -14.53 -3.87 12.46
C HIS A 131 -14.48 -5.40 12.50
N CYS A 132 -13.87 -5.95 13.55
CA CYS A 132 -13.73 -7.39 13.73
C CYS A 132 -13.48 -7.76 15.20
N ALA A 133 -13.64 -9.05 15.55
CA ALA A 133 -13.42 -9.54 16.91
C ALA A 133 -11.95 -9.50 17.39
N ASP A 134 -10.99 -9.16 16.52
CA ASP A 134 -9.59 -9.01 16.90
C ASP A 134 -9.40 -7.66 17.61
N ALA A 135 -9.32 -7.69 18.95
CA ALA A 135 -9.15 -6.48 19.77
C ALA A 135 -7.76 -5.83 19.65
N GLU A 136 -6.80 -6.45 18.95
CA GLU A 136 -5.50 -5.86 18.71
C GLU A 136 -5.43 -5.18 17.34
N TRP A 137 -5.74 -5.90 16.27
CA TRP A 137 -5.65 -5.36 14.92
C TRP A 137 -6.87 -4.53 14.53
N GLY A 138 -8.06 -4.96 14.97
CA GLY A 138 -9.32 -4.25 14.78
C GLY A 138 -9.86 -3.60 16.04
N ASP A 139 -11.16 -3.34 16.04
CA ASP A 139 -11.89 -2.63 17.09
C ASP A 139 -12.51 -3.55 18.15
N GLY A 140 -12.29 -4.87 18.08
CA GLY A 140 -12.84 -5.84 19.03
C GLY A 140 -14.34 -6.12 18.85
N GLY A 141 -15.00 -5.53 17.85
CA GLY A 141 -16.43 -5.66 17.59
C GLY A 141 -17.33 -4.76 18.44
N ASP A 142 -16.84 -4.26 19.57
CA ASP A 142 -17.53 -3.31 20.45
C ASP A 142 -16.90 -1.90 20.44
N GLY A 143 -15.83 -1.71 19.67
CA GLY A 143 -15.09 -0.45 19.60
C GLY A 143 -13.96 -0.30 20.62
N SER A 144 -13.76 -1.28 21.51
CA SER A 144 -12.73 -1.21 22.57
C SER A 144 -11.33 -1.64 22.12
N GLY A 145 -11.21 -2.20 20.92
CA GLY A 145 -9.95 -2.69 20.37
C GLY A 145 -8.93 -1.59 20.03
N LYS A 146 -7.67 -1.98 19.88
CA LYS A 146 -6.56 -1.05 19.63
C LYS A 146 -6.55 -0.47 18.22
N ASN A 147 -7.27 -1.09 17.28
CA ASN A 147 -7.37 -0.73 15.87
C ASN A 147 -5.98 -0.45 15.25
N LEU A 148 -5.02 -1.35 15.47
CA LEU A 148 -3.67 -1.17 14.94
C LEU A 148 -3.64 -1.15 13.41
N PHE A 149 -4.51 -1.91 12.73
CA PHE A 149 -4.54 -1.95 11.29
C PHE A 149 -5.05 -0.62 10.70
N GLY A 150 -6.08 -0.02 11.28
CA GLY A 150 -6.54 1.32 10.90
C GLY A 150 -5.47 2.40 11.08
N LYS A 151 -4.64 2.30 12.12
CA LYS A 151 -3.47 3.18 12.32
C LYS A 151 -2.43 2.96 11.22
N VAL A 152 -2.13 1.72 10.86
CA VAL A 152 -1.22 1.40 9.75
C VAL A 152 -1.71 2.01 8.43
N LEU A 153 -3.00 1.87 8.10
CA LEU A 153 -3.58 2.47 6.88
C LEU A 153 -3.42 3.99 6.87
N THR A 154 -3.63 4.64 8.01
CA THR A 154 -3.46 6.09 8.16
C THR A 154 -2.01 6.49 7.91
N GLU A 155 -1.04 5.84 8.55
CA GLU A 155 0.38 6.13 8.36
C GLU A 155 0.85 5.87 6.91
N VAL A 156 0.33 4.83 6.26
CA VAL A 156 0.65 4.51 4.87
C VAL A 156 0.07 5.57 3.93
N ARG A 157 -1.18 5.99 4.14
CA ARG A 157 -1.80 7.09 3.38
C ARG A 157 -0.95 8.36 3.49
N ASP A 158 -0.57 8.74 4.70
CA ASP A 158 0.19 9.97 4.95
C ASP A 158 1.59 9.92 4.30
N THR A 159 2.24 8.75 4.36
CA THR A 159 3.53 8.49 3.71
C THR A 159 3.41 8.66 2.19
N LEU A 160 2.40 8.06 1.56
CA LEU A 160 2.19 8.13 0.12
C LEU A 160 1.80 9.55 -0.34
N ALA A 161 0.96 10.25 0.42
CA ALA A 161 0.59 11.63 0.14
C ALA A 161 1.81 12.58 0.21
N GLN A 162 2.73 12.33 1.15
CA GLN A 162 3.98 13.08 1.23
C GLN A 162 4.88 12.82 0.01
N GLN A 163 4.99 11.56 -0.41
CA GLN A 163 5.77 11.20 -1.61
C GLN A 163 5.21 11.87 -2.88
N GLU A 164 3.89 11.89 -3.05
CA GLU A 164 3.24 12.55 -4.19
C GLU A 164 3.51 14.06 -4.21
N ARG A 165 3.36 14.75 -3.07
CA ARG A 165 3.68 16.18 -2.96
C ARG A 165 5.15 16.49 -3.29
N GLN A 166 6.08 15.65 -2.84
CA GLN A 166 7.50 15.83 -3.13
C GLN A 166 7.80 15.64 -4.62
N GLN A 167 7.15 14.67 -5.27
CA GLN A 167 7.27 14.46 -6.71
C GLN A 167 6.71 15.66 -7.49
N SER A 168 5.54 16.18 -7.11
CA SER A 168 4.94 17.36 -7.75
C SER A 168 5.77 18.65 -7.57
N SER A 169 6.38 18.83 -6.39
CA SER A 169 7.23 19.99 -6.09
C SER A 169 8.56 19.97 -6.87
N SER A 170 9.10 18.78 -7.15
CA SER A 170 10.34 18.62 -7.90
C SER A 170 10.24 18.93 -9.41
N PHE A 171 9.03 19.20 -9.91
CA PHE A 171 8.75 19.47 -11.33
C PHE A 171 8.48 20.95 -11.66
N LEU A 172 8.70 21.88 -10.72
CA LEU A 172 8.62 23.31 -11.03
C LEU A 172 9.83 23.70 -11.92
N PRO A 173 9.63 24.24 -13.14
CA PRO A 173 10.74 24.78 -13.93
C PRO A 173 11.34 25.94 -13.15
N ALA A 174 12.68 26.03 -13.16
CA ALA A 174 13.37 27.19 -12.63
C ALA A 174 12.80 28.45 -13.29
N GLU A 175 12.34 29.40 -12.48
CA GLU A 175 11.93 30.72 -12.95
C GLU A 175 13.17 31.36 -13.62
N ASP A 176 13.17 31.40 -14.95
CA ASP A 176 14.18 32.13 -15.73
C ASP A 176 14.03 33.62 -15.43
N GLY A 177 14.96 34.15 -14.64
CA GLY A 177 15.13 35.59 -14.47
C GLY A 177 15.59 36.24 -15.77
N ASP A 178 14.71 37.07 -16.33
CA ASP A 178 14.94 38.16 -17.28
C ASP A 178 15.75 37.86 -18.57
N CYS A 179 15.07 37.85 -19.72
CA CYS A 179 15.60 38.54 -20.90
C CYS A 179 14.49 38.94 -21.88
N SER A 180 14.56 40.21 -22.28
CA SER A 180 13.74 40.91 -23.26
C SER A 180 13.45 40.14 -24.57
N VAL A 181 12.21 40.30 -25.06
CA VAL A 181 11.75 40.38 -26.46
C VAL A 181 12.47 39.50 -27.52
N MET A 182 11.75 38.54 -28.12
CA MET A 182 11.52 38.44 -29.57
C MET A 182 10.64 37.22 -29.92
N SER A 183 9.85 37.40 -30.98
CA SER A 183 8.85 36.50 -31.55
C SER A 183 9.33 35.10 -31.90
N GLY A 184 8.44 34.11 -31.74
CA GLY A 184 8.47 32.86 -32.50
C GLY A 184 8.21 31.62 -31.65
N LYS A 185 6.99 31.07 -31.71
CA LYS A 185 6.74 29.69 -31.29
C LYS A 185 7.41 28.72 -32.28
N PRO A 186 8.07 27.67 -31.80
CA PRO A 186 8.03 26.39 -32.47
C PRO A 186 7.36 25.33 -31.58
N ALA A 187 6.73 24.37 -32.25
CA ALA A 187 5.99 23.27 -31.67
C ALA A 187 6.83 22.44 -30.68
N LEU A 188 6.18 22.02 -29.59
CA LEU A 188 6.67 21.00 -28.66
C LEU A 188 6.95 19.70 -29.43
N VAL A 189 8.22 19.42 -29.71
CA VAL A 189 8.69 18.07 -30.00
C VAL A 189 9.17 17.50 -28.68
N LEU A 190 8.35 16.65 -28.07
CA LEU A 190 8.73 15.85 -26.91
C LEU A 190 9.88 14.91 -27.32
N LYS A 191 11.11 15.27 -26.95
CA LYS A 191 12.26 14.36 -27.04
C LYS A 191 12.08 13.26 -26.01
N MET A 192 11.81 12.03 -26.47
CA MET A 192 11.82 10.85 -25.60
C MET A 192 13.24 10.60 -25.06
N PRO A 193 13.39 10.20 -23.78
CA PRO A 193 14.68 9.88 -23.20
C PRO A 193 15.33 8.68 -23.90
N ALA A 194 16.64 8.73 -24.13
CA ALA A 194 17.41 7.76 -24.92
C ALA A 194 17.25 6.29 -24.48
N LYS A 195 16.85 6.04 -23.23
CA LYS A 195 16.56 4.69 -22.72
C LYS A 195 15.28 4.06 -23.30
N LEU A 196 14.36 4.83 -23.86
CA LEU A 196 13.12 4.29 -24.48
C LEU A 196 13.26 3.98 -25.98
N GLN A 197 14.30 4.47 -26.67
CA GLN A 197 14.52 4.17 -28.09
C GLN A 197 15.00 2.73 -28.32
N HIS A 198 15.64 2.11 -27.32
CA HIS A 198 16.15 0.74 -27.42
C HIS A 198 15.04 -0.33 -27.33
N LEU A 199 13.94 -0.05 -26.64
CA LEU A 199 12.85 -1.02 -26.44
C LEU A 199 11.90 -1.14 -27.64
N ILE A 200 11.85 -0.15 -28.53
CA ILE A 200 11.00 -0.21 -29.73
C ILE A 200 11.69 -1.02 -30.85
N HIS A 201 13.02 -1.02 -30.92
CA HIS A 201 13.76 -1.79 -31.92
C HIS A 201 13.78 -3.31 -31.66
N GLN A 202 13.58 -3.75 -30.41
CA GLN A 202 13.45 -5.18 -30.08
C GLN A 202 12.03 -5.73 -30.33
N TYR A 203 10.99 -4.89 -30.30
CA TYR A 203 9.61 -5.36 -30.48
C TYR A 203 9.20 -5.51 -31.96
N ILE A 204 9.91 -4.88 -32.91
CA ILE A 204 9.61 -4.97 -34.35
C ILE A 204 10.34 -6.14 -35.04
N SER A 205 11.36 -6.74 -34.42
CA SER A 205 12.09 -7.90 -34.98
C SER A 205 11.57 -9.29 -34.57
N VAL A 206 10.49 -9.39 -33.79
CA VAL A 206 9.91 -10.68 -33.34
C VAL A 206 8.47 -10.86 -33.84
N SER A 207 8.03 -10.06 -34.81
CA SER A 207 6.69 -10.17 -35.43
C SER A 207 6.72 -10.05 -36.95
N GLY A 208 7.84 -10.46 -37.57
CA GLY A 208 7.98 -10.68 -39.01
C GLY A 208 8.44 -12.10 -39.28
#